data_AF-A0A2E9KMT4-F1
#
_entry.id   AF-A0A2E9KMT4-F1
#
_cell.length_a   1.000
_cell.length_b   1.000
_cell.length_c   1.000
_cell.angle_alpha   90.00
_cell.angle_beta   90.00
_cell.angle_gamma   90.00
#
_symmetry.space_group_name_H-M   'P 1'
#
loop_
_entity.id
_entity.type
_entity.pdbx_description
1 polymer ?
#
loop_
_entity_poly.entity_id
_entity_poly.type
_entity_poly.pdbx_seq_one_letter_code
_entity_poly.pdbx_strand_id
1 'polypeptide(L)'
;MRNPEIYRLADEVLPRRGHDTMREQTSSFEVARTVVELSKMIGSRVRKAYQPHYEQVVLRMSKKGHANTDLVIVRGKRVYNSTRDRPMPPNPSQFAMVLRKHLGNSRFIGVSQLGFDRVLSLEFEHGKGKMSLVIELFRDGNVLLLDESGTIIQPLTHAKYASRVLKKGVPYIPPPESLDPRKLDSKVLGEILDESESDLIRTVASRLNLGRVYGSAICSKAGLSEDLSASSLDTGHRES
;
A
#
# COMPACT_ATOMS: atom_id res chain seq x y z
N MET A 1 -18.46 -15.91 28.24
CA MET A 1 -19.25 -15.99 27.00
C MET A 1 -19.54 -14.57 26.52
N ARG A 2 -19.07 -14.18 25.33
CA ARG A 2 -19.20 -12.82 24.79
C ARG A 2 -20.43 -12.74 23.90
N ASN A 3 -21.29 -11.75 24.14
CA ASN A 3 -22.56 -11.55 23.44
C ASN A 3 -22.32 -11.11 21.98
N PRO A 4 -22.75 -11.90 20.96
CA PRO A 4 -22.56 -11.59 19.54
C PRO A 4 -23.39 -10.41 19.00
N GLU A 5 -24.39 -9.95 19.75
CA GLU A 5 -25.41 -8.99 19.28
C GLU A 5 -24.90 -7.55 19.13
N ILE A 6 -23.79 -7.17 19.78
CA ILE A 6 -23.29 -5.79 19.77
C ILE A 6 -22.69 -5.40 18.41
N TYR A 7 -22.26 -6.38 17.60
CA TYR A 7 -21.70 -6.14 16.27
C TYR A 7 -22.75 -6.05 15.16
N ARG A 8 -24.01 -6.43 15.40
CA ARG A 8 -25.09 -6.33 14.39
C ARG A 8 -25.70 -4.94 14.27
N LEU A 9 -25.71 -4.17 15.36
CA LEU A 9 -26.37 -2.86 15.41
C LEU A 9 -25.61 -1.72 14.70
N ALA A 10 -24.36 -1.95 14.28
CA ALA A 10 -23.58 -0.95 13.54
C ALA A 10 -23.92 -0.89 12.03
N ASP A 11 -24.56 -1.94 11.49
CA ASP A 11 -24.81 -2.08 10.05
C ASP A 11 -26.22 -1.64 9.59
N GLU A 12 -27.15 -1.32 10.53
CA GLU A 12 -28.57 -1.10 10.20
C GLU A 12 -29.05 0.36 10.11
N VAL A 13 -28.21 1.38 10.33
CA VAL A 13 -28.71 2.78 10.46
C VAL A 13 -28.10 3.77 9.45
N LEU A 14 -27.50 3.30 8.34
CA LEU A 14 -27.06 4.21 7.27
C LEU A 14 -27.78 3.92 5.94
N PRO A 15 -28.41 4.94 5.30
CA PRO A 15 -29.12 4.75 4.05
C PRO A 15 -28.13 4.31 2.96
N ARG A 16 -28.46 3.20 2.29
CA ARG A 16 -27.72 2.65 1.14
C ARG A 16 -27.81 3.60 -0.06
N ARG A 17 -26.94 4.60 -0.11
CA ARG A 17 -26.60 5.27 -1.38
C ARG A 17 -25.82 4.27 -2.25
N GLY A 18 -26.06 4.35 -3.56
CA GLY A 18 -25.62 3.42 -4.59
C GLY A 18 -24.26 2.79 -4.33
N HIS A 19 -24.21 1.47 -4.57
CA HIS A 19 -23.10 0.58 -4.29
C HIS A 19 -21.86 0.94 -5.15
N ASP A 20 -21.17 2.02 -4.79
CA ASP A 20 -19.78 2.22 -5.16
C ASP A 20 -19.00 1.24 -4.26
N THR A 21 -18.74 0.05 -4.79
CA THR A 21 -18.01 -0.99 -4.07
C THR A 21 -16.63 -0.44 -3.71
N MET A 22 -16.47 -0.03 -2.46
CA MET A 22 -15.17 0.37 -1.92
C MET A 22 -14.18 -0.75 -2.21
N ARG A 23 -13.20 -0.48 -3.09
CA ARG A 23 -12.24 -1.50 -3.56
C ARG A 23 -11.58 -2.18 -2.37
N GLU A 24 -11.59 -3.51 -2.37
CA GLU A 24 -11.01 -4.30 -1.27
C GLU A 24 -9.50 -4.14 -1.14
N GLN A 25 -8.79 -3.81 -2.24
CA GLN A 25 -7.34 -3.73 -2.28
C GLN A 25 -6.86 -2.50 -3.05
N THR A 26 -5.82 -1.84 -2.51
CA THR A 26 -5.15 -0.71 -3.15
C THR A 26 -4.36 -1.19 -4.38
N SER A 27 -4.43 -0.50 -5.52
CA SER A 27 -3.59 -0.78 -6.69
C SER A 27 -2.21 -0.12 -6.61
N SER A 28 -1.23 -0.57 -7.40
CA SER A 28 0.10 0.08 -7.47
C SER A 28 0.02 1.56 -7.86
N PHE A 29 -0.95 1.93 -8.71
CA PHE A 29 -1.21 3.33 -9.06
C PHE A 29 -1.77 4.13 -7.88
N GLU A 30 -2.68 3.55 -7.11
CA GLU A 30 -3.22 4.19 -5.90
C GLU A 30 -2.15 4.34 -4.83
N VAL A 31 -1.19 3.41 -4.73
CA VAL A 31 0.02 3.57 -3.90
C VAL A 31 0.85 4.77 -4.38
N ALA A 32 1.09 4.91 -5.68
CA ALA A 32 1.80 6.07 -6.23
C ALA A 32 1.11 7.40 -5.88
N ARG A 33 -0.23 7.44 -5.86
CA ARG A 33 -0.98 8.62 -5.38
C ARG A 33 -0.90 8.81 -3.89
N THR A 34 -0.95 7.73 -3.11
CA THR A 34 -0.75 7.76 -1.67
C THR A 34 0.61 8.37 -1.31
N VAL A 35 1.68 8.06 -2.06
CA VAL A 35 3.00 8.69 -1.90
C VAL A 35 2.89 10.22 -2.00
N VAL A 36 2.28 10.74 -3.08
CA VAL A 36 2.11 12.19 -3.29
C VAL A 36 1.34 12.85 -2.15
N GLU A 37 0.27 12.21 -1.67
CA GLU A 37 -0.53 12.73 -0.56
C GLU A 37 0.26 12.74 0.76
N LEU A 38 0.96 11.65 1.07
CA LEU A 38 1.75 11.52 2.28
C LEU A 38 2.99 12.42 2.26
N SER A 39 3.57 12.73 1.10
CA SER A 39 4.69 13.68 0.99
C SER A 39 4.36 15.05 1.60
N LYS A 40 3.09 15.48 1.59
CA LYS A 40 2.64 16.72 2.25
C LYS A 40 2.83 16.70 3.77
N MET A 41 2.88 15.51 4.37
CA MET A 41 3.11 15.31 5.79
C MET A 41 4.58 15.28 6.17
N ILE A 42 5.54 15.30 5.23
CA ILE A 42 6.97 15.38 5.54
C ILE A 42 7.24 16.55 6.50
N GLY A 43 8.08 16.29 7.49
CA GLY A 43 8.35 17.17 8.63
C GLY A 43 7.44 16.97 9.84
N SER A 44 6.38 16.15 9.72
CA SER A 44 5.55 15.76 10.87
C SER A 44 6.33 14.88 11.84
N ARG A 45 5.91 14.84 13.10
CA ARG A 45 6.45 13.95 14.13
C ARG A 45 5.42 12.93 14.58
N VAL A 46 5.88 11.69 14.77
CA VAL A 46 5.06 10.63 15.38
C VAL A 46 4.92 10.92 16.87
N ARG A 47 3.67 11.09 17.34
CA ARG A 47 3.37 11.36 18.75
C ARG A 47 2.97 10.10 19.50
N LYS A 48 2.13 9.28 18.87
CA LYS A 48 1.62 8.05 19.46
C LYS A 48 1.49 6.99 18.37
N ALA A 49 1.66 5.73 18.77
CA ALA A 49 1.35 4.58 17.93
C ALA A 49 0.33 3.69 18.66
N TYR A 50 -0.60 3.14 17.89
CA TYR A 50 -1.69 2.30 18.37
C TYR A 50 -1.90 1.11 17.44
N GLN A 51 -2.52 0.07 17.97
CA GLN A 51 -3.04 -1.06 17.20
C GLN A 51 -4.46 -1.38 17.70
N PRO A 52 -5.49 -0.62 17.26
CA PRO A 52 -6.87 -0.81 17.72
C PRO A 52 -7.48 -2.15 17.27
N HIS A 53 -6.94 -2.75 16.21
CA HIS A 53 -7.34 -4.05 15.69
C HIS A 53 -6.09 -4.82 15.24
N TYR A 54 -6.14 -6.16 15.19
CA TYR A 54 -4.95 -6.96 14.88
C TYR A 54 -4.36 -6.63 13.49
N GLU A 55 -5.19 -6.22 12.52
CA GLU A 55 -4.76 -5.76 11.18
C GLU A 55 -4.48 -4.25 11.08
N GLN A 56 -4.81 -3.46 12.09
CA GLN A 56 -4.82 -2.01 11.98
C GLN A 56 -3.75 -1.37 12.84
N VAL A 57 -2.87 -0.59 12.23
CA VAL A 57 -1.85 0.23 12.91
C VAL A 57 -2.22 1.70 12.71
N VAL A 58 -2.11 2.50 13.77
CA VAL A 58 -2.37 3.94 13.69
C VAL A 58 -1.16 4.70 14.23
N LEU A 59 -0.60 5.59 13.42
CA LEU A 59 0.40 6.56 13.84
C LEU A 59 -0.26 7.93 13.96
N ARG A 60 -0.32 8.47 15.18
CA ARG A 60 -0.75 9.86 15.39
C ARG A 60 0.40 10.79 15.06
N MET A 61 0.25 11.55 13.98
CA MET A 61 1.24 12.48 13.45
C MET A 61 0.87 13.91 13.86
N SER A 62 1.89 14.75 14.08
CA SER A 62 1.71 16.18 14.36
C SER A 62 2.67 17.03 13.55
N LYS A 63 2.21 18.17 13.03
CA LYS A 63 3.03 19.15 12.31
C LYS A 63 2.73 20.52 12.89
N LYS A 64 3.76 21.36 13.10
CA LYS A 64 3.58 22.70 13.67
C LYS A 64 2.55 23.50 12.84
N GLY A 65 1.61 24.15 13.50
CA GLY A 65 0.55 24.93 12.84
C GLY A 65 -0.55 24.11 12.17
N HIS A 66 -0.58 22.78 12.35
CA HIS A 66 -1.60 21.90 11.78
C HIS A 66 -2.23 21.04 12.88
N ALA A 67 -3.49 20.65 12.68
CA ALA A 67 -4.14 19.68 13.55
C ALA A 67 -3.42 18.32 13.49
N ASN A 68 -3.49 17.57 14.59
CA ASN A 68 -3.00 16.20 14.60
C ASN A 68 -3.76 15.36 13.57
N THR A 69 -3.04 14.49 12.88
CA THR A 69 -3.60 13.60 11.86
C THR A 69 -3.20 12.17 12.18
N ASP A 70 -4.16 11.26 12.18
CA ASP A 70 -3.90 9.84 12.32
C ASP A 70 -3.62 9.25 10.94
N LEU A 71 -2.41 8.74 10.74
CA LEU A 71 -2.08 7.87 9.62
C LEU A 71 -2.55 6.46 9.98
N VAL A 72 -3.60 6.01 9.30
CA VAL A 72 -4.24 4.72 9.51
C VAL A 72 -3.76 3.74 8.46
N ILE A 73 -3.20 2.62 8.93
CA ILE A 73 -2.68 1.54 8.10
C ILE A 73 -3.54 0.31 8.38
N VAL A 74 -4.18 -0.22 7.34
CA VAL A 74 -4.88 -1.50 7.39
C VAL A 74 -4.05 -2.49 6.59
N ARG A 75 -3.42 -3.43 7.30
CA ARG A 75 -2.54 -4.48 6.75
C ARG A 75 -3.15 -5.08 5.49
N GLY A 76 -2.38 -5.11 4.42
CA GLY A 76 -2.75 -5.76 3.15
C GLY A 76 -3.89 -5.10 2.37
N LYS A 77 -4.42 -3.97 2.83
CA LYS A 77 -5.61 -3.35 2.24
C LYS A 77 -5.37 -1.91 1.81
N ARG A 78 -5.09 -1.00 2.74
CA ARG A 78 -5.05 0.46 2.48
C ARG A 78 -4.31 1.27 3.55
N VAL A 79 -3.89 2.47 3.16
CA VAL A 79 -3.35 3.53 4.03
C VAL A 79 -4.13 4.81 3.79
N TYR A 80 -4.47 5.55 4.85
CA TYR A 80 -5.16 6.83 4.71
C TYR A 80 -4.96 7.74 5.93
N ASN A 81 -5.18 9.03 5.75
CA ASN A 81 -5.17 10.02 6.81
C ASN A 81 -6.58 10.21 7.40
N SER A 82 -6.67 10.38 8.71
CA SER A 82 -7.92 10.58 9.44
C SER A 82 -7.75 11.64 10.53
N THR A 83 -8.70 12.56 10.59
CA THR A 83 -8.85 13.52 11.71
C THR A 83 -9.98 13.13 12.67
N ARG A 84 -10.71 12.04 12.36
CA ARG A 84 -11.78 11.53 13.21
C ARG A 84 -11.22 11.06 14.55
N ASP A 85 -11.89 11.43 15.63
CA ASP A 85 -11.61 10.84 16.92
C ASP A 85 -12.07 9.37 16.94
N ARG A 86 -11.27 8.51 17.58
CA ARG A 86 -11.53 7.09 17.69
C ARG A 86 -11.09 6.60 19.06
N PRO A 87 -11.88 5.74 19.72
CA PRO A 87 -11.44 5.12 20.95
C PRO A 87 -10.21 4.26 20.66
N MET A 88 -9.08 4.61 21.29
CA MET A 88 -7.84 3.85 21.18
C MET A 88 -7.74 2.89 22.37
N PRO A 89 -7.21 1.66 22.18
CA PRO A 89 -7.07 0.71 23.28
C PRO A 89 -6.17 1.30 24.37
N PRO A 90 -6.54 1.17 25.66
CA PRO A 90 -5.76 1.72 26.76
C PRO A 90 -4.42 0.99 26.91
N ASN A 91 -4.42 -0.33 26.69
CA ASN A 91 -3.23 -1.17 26.74
C ASN A 91 -2.64 -1.32 25.33
N PRO A 92 -1.39 -0.88 25.09
CA PRO A 92 -0.76 -1.03 23.79
C PRO A 92 -0.40 -2.49 23.51
N SER A 93 -0.53 -2.90 22.25
CA SER A 93 0.01 -4.18 21.78
C SER A 93 1.55 -4.16 21.77
N GLN A 94 2.16 -5.34 21.69
CA GLN A 94 3.62 -5.47 21.53
C GLN A 94 4.15 -4.68 20.33
N PHE A 95 3.47 -4.78 19.18
CA PHE A 95 3.87 -4.02 17.98
C PHE A 95 3.76 -2.51 18.20
N ALA A 96 2.67 -2.04 18.80
CA ALA A 96 2.51 -0.62 19.12
C ALA A 96 3.57 -0.12 20.11
N MET A 97 3.97 -0.95 21.09
CA MET A 97 5.06 -0.61 22.02
C MET A 97 6.41 -0.49 21.31
N VAL A 98 6.72 -1.39 20.37
CA VAL A 98 7.94 -1.31 19.55
C VAL A 98 7.93 -0.02 18.72
N LEU A 99 6.82 0.28 18.04
CA LEU A 99 6.69 1.54 17.28
C LEU A 99 6.86 2.76 18.18
N ARG A 100 6.30 2.76 19.41
CA ARG A 100 6.50 3.87 20.37
C ARG A 100 7.96 4.02 20.77
N LYS A 101 8.67 2.92 21.04
CA LYS A 101 10.08 2.91 21.43
C LYS A 101 10.99 3.46 20.34
N HIS A 102 10.70 3.14 19.08
CA HIS A 102 11.57 3.41 17.95
C HIS A 102 11.18 4.67 17.17
N LEU A 103 9.88 4.85 16.88
CA LEU A 103 9.38 5.98 16.12
C LEU A 103 8.90 7.14 16.99
N GLY A 104 8.78 6.97 18.31
CA GLY A 104 8.31 8.02 19.22
C GLY A 104 9.10 9.32 19.06
N ASN A 105 8.40 10.41 18.74
CA ASN A 105 8.95 11.73 18.44
C ASN A 105 9.90 11.80 17.22
N SER A 106 10.02 10.73 16.44
CA SER A 106 10.79 10.72 15.20
C SER A 106 10.12 11.63 14.16
N ARG A 107 10.94 12.30 13.36
CA ARG A 107 10.49 13.13 12.26
C ARG A 107 10.31 12.27 11.02
N PHE A 108 9.14 12.38 10.40
CA PHE A 108 8.87 11.77 9.10
C PHE A 108 9.56 12.58 8.01
N ILE A 109 10.45 11.94 7.25
CA ILE A 109 11.36 12.60 6.32
C ILE A 109 11.14 12.23 4.86
N GLY A 110 10.50 11.09 4.59
CA GLY A 110 10.36 10.60 3.23
C GLY A 110 9.27 9.55 3.11
N VAL A 111 8.74 9.44 1.90
CA VAL A 111 7.84 8.36 1.51
C VAL A 111 8.11 8.00 0.07
N SER A 112 8.15 6.70 -0.20
CA SER A 112 8.40 6.17 -1.53
C SER A 112 7.56 4.91 -1.76
N GLN A 113 7.30 4.64 -3.04
CA GLN A 113 6.84 3.35 -3.51
C GLN A 113 8.06 2.51 -3.86
N LEU A 114 8.12 1.26 -3.41
CA LEU A 114 9.17 0.34 -3.83
C LEU A 114 8.79 -0.27 -5.19
N GLY A 115 9.62 -0.02 -6.22
CA GLY A 115 9.30 -0.38 -7.61
C GLY A 115 8.00 0.27 -8.08
N PHE A 116 7.23 -0.43 -8.91
CA PHE A 116 5.82 -0.14 -9.16
C PHE A 116 4.90 -1.17 -8.50
N ASP A 117 5.24 -1.55 -7.26
CA ASP A 117 4.50 -2.55 -6.53
C ASP A 117 3.59 -1.94 -5.47
N ARG A 118 2.76 -2.77 -4.85
CA ARG A 118 1.86 -2.36 -3.76
C ARG A 118 2.59 -2.29 -2.42
N VAL A 119 3.76 -1.66 -2.39
CA VAL A 119 4.63 -1.55 -1.22
C VAL A 119 5.03 -0.10 -1.00
N LEU A 120 4.67 0.42 0.17
CA LEU A 120 4.96 1.77 0.61
C LEU A 120 6.07 1.75 1.66
N SER A 121 7.08 2.60 1.51
CA SER A 121 8.13 2.81 2.52
C SER A 121 7.98 4.21 3.12
N LEU A 122 7.84 4.29 4.44
CA LEU A 122 7.83 5.55 5.18
C LEU A 122 9.14 5.70 5.94
N GLU A 123 9.85 6.80 5.73
CA GLU A 123 11.15 7.06 6.33
C GLU A 123 11.05 8.03 7.49
N PHE A 124 11.72 7.70 8.58
CA PHE A 124 11.76 8.49 9.81
C PHE A 124 13.21 8.69 10.26
N GLU A 125 13.49 9.82 10.88
CA GLU A 125 14.77 10.11 11.54
C GLU A 125 14.56 10.52 13.00
N HIS A 126 15.51 10.13 13.85
CA HIS A 126 15.67 10.68 15.18
C HIS A 126 17.13 10.63 15.61
N GLY A 127 17.44 11.09 16.83
CA GLY A 127 18.82 11.19 17.32
C GLY A 127 19.62 9.89 17.40
N LYS A 128 19.06 8.72 17.07
CA LYS A 128 19.80 7.44 16.99
C LYS A 128 19.95 6.90 15.56
N GLY A 129 19.51 7.64 14.54
CA GLY A 129 19.61 7.24 13.14
C GLY A 129 18.27 7.24 12.40
N LYS A 130 18.29 6.60 11.22
CA LYS A 130 17.11 6.46 10.35
C LYS A 130 16.40 5.14 10.57
N MET A 131 15.10 5.15 10.34
CA MET A 131 14.23 3.99 10.45
C MET A 131 13.18 4.02 9.36
N SER A 132 12.75 2.85 8.91
CA SER A 132 11.72 2.75 7.87
C SER A 132 10.54 1.91 8.34
N LEU A 133 9.32 2.34 8.02
CA LEU A 133 8.11 1.54 8.16
C LEU A 133 7.65 1.12 6.77
N VAL A 134 7.83 -0.15 6.43
CA VAL A 134 7.40 -0.73 5.16
C VAL A 134 6.00 -1.31 5.33
N ILE A 135 5.12 -1.01 4.37
CA ILE A 135 3.71 -1.39 4.38
C ILE A 135 3.39 -2.07 3.05
N GLU A 136 3.04 -3.34 3.10
CA GLU A 136 2.65 -4.11 1.93
C GLU A 136 1.12 -4.20 1.84
N LEU A 137 0.57 -3.73 0.72
CA LEU A 137 -0.85 -3.44 0.49
C LEU A 137 -1.51 -4.45 -0.47
N PHE A 138 -1.19 -5.71 -0.29
CA PHE A 138 -1.82 -6.86 -0.93
C PHE A 138 -2.33 -7.85 0.12
N ARG A 139 -3.23 -8.77 -0.24
CA ARG A 139 -3.97 -9.67 0.68
C ARG A 139 -3.14 -10.20 1.88
N ASP A 140 -1.98 -10.77 1.61
CA ASP A 140 -1.11 -11.36 2.64
C ASP A 140 0.05 -10.45 3.07
N GLY A 141 0.01 -9.17 2.69
CA GLY A 141 1.01 -8.16 2.99
C GLY A 141 1.13 -7.85 4.48
N ASN A 142 2.18 -7.13 4.85
CA ASN A 142 2.60 -6.91 6.21
C ASN A 142 2.88 -5.43 6.52
N VAL A 143 3.11 -5.13 7.80
CA VAL A 143 3.67 -3.84 8.25
C VAL A 143 4.96 -4.16 9.01
N LEU A 144 6.07 -3.57 8.60
CA LEU A 144 7.41 -3.95 9.04
C LEU A 144 8.16 -2.69 9.50
N LEU A 145 8.64 -2.69 10.75
CA LEU A 145 9.60 -1.69 11.19
C LEU A 145 11.01 -2.21 10.89
N LEU A 146 11.80 -1.42 10.17
CA LEU A 146 13.16 -1.71 9.77
C LEU A 146 14.14 -0.72 10.44
N ASP A 147 15.36 -1.17 10.70
CA ASP A 147 16.47 -0.29 11.03
C ASP A 147 17.12 0.32 9.77
N GLU A 148 18.15 1.13 9.96
CA GLU A 148 18.89 1.80 8.89
C GLU A 148 19.57 0.84 7.90
N SER A 149 19.88 -0.39 8.32
CA SER A 149 20.46 -1.42 7.46
C SER A 149 19.41 -2.18 6.62
N GLY A 150 18.12 -1.86 6.80
CA GLY A 150 17.02 -2.61 6.20
C GLY A 150 16.70 -3.92 6.92
N THR A 151 17.23 -4.13 8.14
CA THR A 151 16.94 -5.32 8.94
C THR A 151 15.62 -5.16 9.69
N ILE A 152 14.79 -6.20 9.69
CA ILE A 152 13.49 -6.19 10.35
C ILE A 152 13.69 -6.13 11.86
N ILE A 153 13.32 -5.00 12.48
CA ILE A 153 13.24 -4.87 13.94
C ILE A 153 12.04 -5.65 14.45
N GLN A 154 10.89 -5.47 13.79
CA GLN A 154 9.66 -6.14 14.16
C GLN A 154 8.69 -6.16 12.97
N PRO A 155 8.18 -7.34 12.58
CA PRO A 155 7.00 -7.42 11.73
C PRO A 155 5.71 -7.35 12.57
N LEU A 156 4.63 -6.83 11.98
CA LEU A 156 3.29 -6.90 12.58
C LEU A 156 2.85 -8.36 12.75
N THR A 157 3.17 -9.22 11.78
CA THR A 157 3.00 -10.67 11.90
C THR A 157 4.20 -11.39 11.30
N HIS A 158 4.71 -12.41 11.98
CA HIS A 158 5.74 -13.27 11.41
C HIS A 158 5.15 -14.05 10.23
N ALA A 159 5.84 -14.08 9.10
CA ALA A 159 5.37 -14.74 7.89
C ALA A 159 6.51 -15.44 7.16
N LYS A 160 6.19 -16.55 6.49
CA LYS A 160 7.10 -17.26 5.59
C LYS A 160 6.39 -17.43 4.26
N TYR A 161 6.98 -16.88 3.21
CA TYR A 161 6.55 -17.06 1.83
C TYR A 161 7.55 -17.99 1.13
N ALA A 162 7.25 -18.35 -0.13
CA ALA A 162 8.13 -19.20 -0.93
C ALA A 162 9.55 -18.60 -1.09
N SER A 163 9.65 -17.29 -1.33
CA SER A 163 10.91 -16.60 -1.63
C SER A 163 11.54 -15.85 -0.46
N ARG A 164 10.83 -15.64 0.66
CA ARG A 164 11.29 -14.76 1.75
C ARG A 164 10.65 -15.06 3.10
N VAL A 165 11.33 -14.64 4.17
CA VAL A 165 10.86 -14.76 5.55
C VAL A 165 10.80 -13.38 6.19
N LEU A 166 9.67 -13.05 6.80
CA LEU A 166 9.46 -11.82 7.55
C LEU A 166 9.52 -12.13 9.04
N LYS A 167 10.70 -11.97 9.64
CA LYS A 167 10.97 -12.22 11.06
C LYS A 167 11.96 -11.19 11.59
N LYS A 168 11.86 -10.89 12.89
CA LYS A 168 12.82 -10.04 13.60
C LYS A 168 14.26 -10.53 13.39
N GLY A 169 15.17 -9.60 13.07
CA GLY A 169 16.59 -9.83 12.84
C GLY A 169 16.94 -10.31 11.43
N VAL A 170 15.97 -10.44 10.53
CA VAL A 170 16.19 -10.83 9.13
C VAL A 170 16.19 -9.59 8.24
N PRO A 171 17.12 -9.46 7.28
CA PRO A 171 17.06 -8.42 6.25
C PRO A 171 15.73 -8.47 5.49
N TYR A 172 15.09 -7.31 5.29
CA TYR A 172 13.88 -7.24 4.49
C TYR A 172 14.18 -7.46 3.00
N ILE A 173 13.44 -8.37 2.38
CA ILE A 173 13.45 -8.58 0.93
C ILE A 173 12.04 -8.23 0.43
N PRO A 174 11.87 -7.28 -0.50
CA PRO A 174 10.58 -6.94 -1.07
C PRO A 174 9.97 -8.14 -1.84
N PRO A 175 8.67 -8.07 -2.21
CA PRO A 175 8.11 -9.03 -3.16
C PRO A 175 8.92 -9.04 -4.47
N PRO A 176 8.87 -10.13 -5.25
CA PRO A 176 9.53 -10.19 -6.55
C PRO A 176 9.15 -8.99 -7.41
N GLU A 177 10.15 -8.39 -8.08
CA GLU A 177 9.90 -7.22 -8.91
C GLU A 177 8.96 -7.55 -10.06
N SER A 178 8.02 -6.64 -10.30
CA SER A 178 7.13 -6.61 -11.44
C SER A 178 7.53 -5.49 -12.38
N LEU A 179 7.11 -5.57 -13.65
CA LEU A 179 7.36 -4.51 -14.62
C LEU A 179 6.90 -3.16 -14.07
N ASP A 180 7.75 -2.14 -14.25
CA ASP A 180 7.42 -0.76 -13.92
C ASP A 180 6.88 -0.05 -15.17
N PRO A 181 5.57 0.20 -15.28
CA PRO A 181 4.98 0.84 -16.44
C PRO A 181 5.46 2.28 -16.65
N ARG A 182 6.10 2.92 -15.66
CA ARG A 182 6.70 4.26 -15.81
C ARG A 182 8.01 4.24 -16.60
N LYS A 183 8.60 3.06 -16.78
CA LYS A 183 9.85 2.83 -17.52
C LYS A 183 9.63 2.14 -18.88
N LEU A 184 8.36 1.92 -19.25
CA LEU A 184 8.01 1.33 -20.53
C LEU A 184 8.35 2.29 -21.68
N ASP A 185 8.95 1.73 -22.74
CA ASP A 185 9.06 2.36 -24.04
C ASP A 185 8.22 1.59 -25.08
N SER A 186 8.11 2.14 -26.29
CA SER A 186 7.32 1.55 -27.36
C SER A 186 7.84 0.19 -27.81
N LYS A 187 9.15 -0.04 -27.73
CA LYS A 187 9.78 -1.29 -28.14
C LYS A 187 9.43 -2.41 -27.18
N VAL A 188 9.65 -2.19 -25.88
CA VAL A 188 9.33 -3.16 -24.82
C VAL A 188 7.83 -3.43 -24.77
N LEU A 189 6.99 -2.40 -24.95
CA LEU A 189 5.55 -2.59 -25.05
C LEU A 189 5.19 -3.49 -26.24
N GLY A 190 5.82 -3.26 -27.40
CA GLY A 190 5.62 -4.08 -28.60
C GLY A 190 5.99 -5.54 -28.36
N GLU A 191 7.17 -5.80 -27.78
CA GLU A 191 7.65 -7.14 -27.42
C GLU A 191 6.66 -7.85 -26.47
N ILE A 192 6.16 -7.16 -25.44
CA ILE A 192 5.19 -7.73 -24.49
C ILE A 192 3.86 -8.10 -25.16
N LEU A 193 3.40 -7.28 -26.12
CA LEU A 193 2.17 -7.54 -26.86
C LEU A 193 2.35 -8.73 -27.81
N ASP A 194 3.48 -8.78 -28.51
CA ASP A 194 3.81 -9.83 -29.49
C ASP A 194 3.96 -11.20 -28.86
N GLU A 195 4.60 -11.28 -27.69
CA GLU A 195 4.80 -12.53 -26.93
C GLU A 195 3.56 -13.00 -26.16
N SER A 196 2.47 -12.23 -26.16
CA SER A 196 1.30 -12.55 -25.34
C SER A 196 0.29 -13.43 -26.08
N GLU A 197 0.06 -14.61 -25.49
CA GLU A 197 -1.00 -15.55 -25.91
C GLU A 197 -2.38 -15.20 -25.32
N SER A 198 -2.54 -14.00 -24.75
CA SER A 198 -3.76 -13.57 -24.06
C SER A 198 -4.43 -12.41 -24.76
N ASP A 199 -5.69 -12.17 -24.41
CA ASP A 199 -6.39 -10.95 -24.81
C ASP A 199 -5.68 -9.68 -24.30
N LEU A 200 -6.01 -8.55 -24.93
CA LEU A 200 -5.39 -7.27 -24.67
C LEU A 200 -5.58 -6.85 -23.22
N ILE A 201 -6.78 -7.01 -22.65
CA ILE A 201 -7.06 -6.62 -21.27
C ILE A 201 -6.23 -7.42 -20.27
N ARG A 202 -6.08 -8.74 -20.44
CA ARG A 202 -5.28 -9.58 -19.56
C ARG A 202 -3.81 -9.28 -19.71
N THR A 203 -3.34 -9.06 -20.93
CA THR A 203 -1.95 -8.66 -21.21
C THR A 203 -1.63 -7.36 -20.50
N VAL A 204 -2.39 -6.29 -20.73
CA VAL A 204 -2.19 -4.98 -20.12
C VAL A 204 -2.35 -5.03 -18.59
N ALA A 205 -3.37 -5.72 -18.09
CA ALA A 205 -3.62 -5.78 -16.65
C ALA A 205 -2.51 -6.50 -15.88
N SER A 206 -1.98 -7.60 -16.43
CA SER A 206 -1.04 -8.47 -15.72
C SER A 206 0.42 -8.22 -16.09
N ARG A 207 0.76 -8.21 -17.39
CA ARG A 207 2.14 -8.06 -17.86
C ARG A 207 2.64 -6.64 -17.67
N LEU A 208 1.78 -5.63 -17.86
CA LEU A 208 2.16 -4.22 -17.64
C LEU A 208 1.94 -3.74 -16.21
N ASN A 209 1.46 -4.59 -15.30
CA ASN A 209 1.26 -4.27 -13.88
C ASN A 209 0.33 -3.07 -13.62
N LEU A 210 -0.70 -2.91 -14.45
CA LEU A 210 -1.69 -1.82 -14.34
C LEU A 210 -3.00 -2.28 -13.68
N GLY A 211 -3.25 -3.58 -13.62
CA GLY A 211 -4.51 -4.13 -13.17
C GLY A 211 -5.68 -3.85 -14.12
N ARG A 212 -6.80 -4.55 -13.91
CA ARG A 212 -7.91 -4.59 -14.88
C ARG A 212 -8.57 -3.22 -15.12
N VAL A 213 -8.72 -2.41 -14.07
CA VAL A 213 -9.37 -1.08 -14.18
C VAL A 213 -8.59 -0.17 -15.10
N TYR A 214 -7.28 -0.02 -14.87
CA TYR A 214 -6.46 0.86 -15.68
C TYR A 214 -6.20 0.25 -17.05
N GLY A 215 -6.11 -1.07 -17.16
CA GLY A 215 -6.05 -1.75 -18.46
C GLY A 215 -7.28 -1.48 -19.33
N SER A 216 -8.48 -1.55 -18.74
CA SER A 216 -9.74 -1.23 -19.43
C SER A 216 -9.78 0.23 -19.86
N ALA A 217 -9.35 1.16 -19.00
CA ALA A 217 -9.25 2.57 -19.33
C ALA A 217 -8.26 2.84 -20.49
N ILE A 218 -7.15 2.10 -20.57
CA ILE A 218 -6.18 2.20 -21.66
C ILE A 218 -6.80 1.69 -22.97
N CYS A 219 -7.42 0.51 -22.96
CA CYS A 219 -8.07 -0.04 -24.16
C CYS A 219 -9.15 0.91 -24.67
N SER A 220 -10.00 1.43 -23.77
CA SER A 220 -11.04 2.41 -24.10
C SER A 220 -10.45 3.71 -24.66
N LYS A 221 -9.34 4.21 -24.11
CA LYS A 221 -8.70 5.43 -24.61
C LYS A 221 -8.06 5.24 -25.98
N ALA A 222 -7.52 4.06 -26.26
CA ALA A 222 -6.97 3.68 -27.56
C ALA A 222 -8.05 3.32 -28.60
N GLY A 223 -9.31 3.20 -28.19
CA GLY A 223 -10.40 2.75 -29.07
C GLY A 223 -10.31 1.26 -29.44
N LEU A 224 -9.62 0.45 -28.63
CA LEU A 224 -9.40 -0.98 -28.85
C LEU A 224 -10.37 -1.82 -28.02
N SER A 225 -10.82 -2.94 -28.59
CA SER A 225 -11.64 -3.90 -27.83
C SER A 225 -10.78 -4.71 -26.86
N GLU A 226 -11.30 -4.94 -25.66
CA GLU A 226 -10.60 -5.64 -24.57
C GLU A 226 -10.24 -7.10 -24.91
N ASP A 227 -11.05 -7.74 -25.75
CA ASP A 227 -10.98 -9.15 -26.14
C ASP A 227 -10.11 -9.42 -27.37
N LEU A 228 -9.53 -8.38 -27.99
CA LEU A 228 -8.58 -8.54 -29.08
C LEU A 228 -7.38 -9.34 -28.60
N SER A 229 -6.85 -10.20 -29.49
CA SER A 229 -5.57 -10.85 -29.21
C SER A 229 -4.48 -9.78 -29.14
N ALA A 230 -3.68 -9.80 -28.07
CA ALA A 230 -2.64 -8.80 -27.88
C ALA A 230 -1.58 -8.83 -29.00
N SER A 231 -1.28 -10.01 -29.53
CA SER A 231 -0.32 -10.21 -30.62
C SER A 231 -0.88 -9.89 -32.00
N SER A 232 -2.19 -9.69 -32.15
CA SER A 232 -2.82 -9.33 -33.43
C SER A 232 -2.92 -7.83 -33.71
N LEU A 233 -2.36 -6.97 -32.84
CA LEU A 233 -2.39 -5.52 -33.03
C LEU A 233 -1.44 -5.07 -34.15
N ASP A 234 -1.99 -4.40 -35.17
CA ASP A 234 -1.23 -3.77 -36.25
C ASP A 234 -0.55 -2.45 -35.82
N THR A 235 0.19 -1.83 -36.74
CA THR A 235 0.92 -0.57 -36.50
C THR A 235 -0.01 0.57 -36.10
N GLY A 236 -1.21 0.67 -36.68
CA GLY A 236 -2.16 1.74 -36.37
C GLY A 236 -2.71 1.62 -34.95
N HIS A 237 -3.02 0.39 -34.51
CA HIS A 237 -3.44 0.14 -33.13
C HIS A 237 -2.32 0.39 -32.10
N ARG A 238 -1.05 0.29 -32.48
CA ARG A 238 0.08 0.50 -31.56
C ARG A 238 0.46 1.97 -31.38
N GLU A 239 0.08 2.83 -32.33
CA GLU A 239 0.34 4.27 -32.29
C GLU A 239 -0.77 5.08 -31.60
N SER A 240 -1.96 4.51 -31.40
CA SER A 240 -3.12 5.12 -30.71
C SER A 240 -2.99 5.15 -29.18
#